data_AF-A0A1I5QFI5-F1
#
_entry.id   AF-A0A1I5QFI5-F1
#
_cell.length_a   1.000
_cell.length_b   1.000
_cell.length_c   1.000
_cell.angle_alpha   90.00
_cell.angle_beta   90.00
_cell.angle_gamma   90.00
#
_symmetry.space_group_name_H-M   'P 1'
#
loop_
_entity.id
_entity.type
_entity.pdbx_description
1 polymer ?
#
loop_
_entity_poly.entity_id
_entity_poly.type
_entity_poly.pdbx_seq_one_letter_code
_entity_poly.pdbx_strand_id
1 'polypeptide(L)' 'MRFVQMDMLPTGKALVDIDKLTHAIPQEQGSRLFLGAQHLDVPHTLGELENVLTGRERTDDGEQGRAGFHVR' A
#
# COMPACT_ATOMS: atom_id res chain seq x y z
N MET A 1 9.16 13.70 -0.66
CA MET A 1 9.68 12.47 -0.03
C MET A 1 8.77 12.12 1.12
N ARG A 2 7.80 11.25 0.86
CA ARG A 2 6.81 10.79 1.83
C ARG A 2 7.09 9.32 2.12
N PHE A 3 7.30 9.00 3.39
CA PHE A 3 7.57 7.63 3.81
C PHE A 3 6.43 7.09 4.65
N VAL A 4 6.15 5.80 4.50
CA VAL A 4 5.24 5.06 5.37
C VAL A 4 5.89 3.78 5.84
N GLN A 5 5.72 3.49 7.13
CA GLN A 5 6.14 2.21 7.69
C GLN A 5 5.00 1.22 7.53
N MET A 6 5.28 0.07 6.91
CA MET A 6 4.28 -0.96 6.62
C MET A 6 4.78 -2.33 7.05
N ASP A 7 3.86 -3.22 7.35
CA ASP A 7 4.20 -4.64 7.55
C ASP A 7 4.54 -5.29 6.21
N MET A 8 5.43 -6.28 6.21
CA MET A 8 5.81 -7.03 5.02
C MET A 8 5.67 -8.54 5.24
N LEU A 9 5.48 -9.26 4.13
CA LEU A 9 5.44 -10.72 4.11
C LEU A 9 6.86 -11.29 3.86
N PRO A 10 7.18 -12.48 4.41
CA PRO A 10 6.36 -13.25 5.35
C PRO A 10 6.29 -12.64 6.75
N THR A 11 7.34 -11.97 7.24
CA THR A 11 7.32 -11.18 8.48
C THR A 11 8.31 -10.02 8.38
N GLY A 12 7.99 -8.89 9.01
CA GLY A 12 8.88 -7.74 9.12
C GLY A 12 8.15 -6.40 8.99
N LYS A 13 8.92 -5.31 9.06
CA LYS A 13 8.46 -3.96 8.73
C LYS A 13 9.39 -3.33 7.71
N ALA A 14 8.83 -2.62 6.75
CA ALA A 14 9.56 -1.88 5.73
C ALA A 14 9.20 -0.39 5.81
N LEU A 15 10.19 0.47 5.58
CA LEU A 15 9.97 1.89 5.35
C LEU A 15 9.89 2.12 3.84
N VAL A 16 8.70 2.47 3.35
CA VAL A 16 8.38 2.60 1.93
C VAL A 16 8.35 4.08 1.55
N ASP A 17 9.13 4.47 0.54
CA ASP A 17 8.99 5.78 -0.11
C ASP A 17 7.78 5.75 -1.06
N ILE A 18 6.70 6.41 -0.65
CA ILE A 18 5.45 6.48 -1.42
C ILE A 18 5.69 7.17 -2.77
N ASP A 19 6.63 8.11 -2.84
CA ASP A 19 6.91 8.84 -4.08
C ASP A 19 7.64 7.94 -5.11
N LYS A 20 8.07 6.73 -4.73
CA LYS A 20 8.63 5.69 -5.62
C LYS A 20 7.61 4.60 -5.99
N LEU A 21 6.45 4.57 -5.35
CA LEU A 21 5.42 3.58 -5.65
C LEU A 21 4.82 3.86 -7.03
N THR A 22 4.87 2.85 -7.90
CA THR A 22 4.38 2.96 -9.27
C THR A 22 2.99 2.34 -9.43
N HIS A 23 2.81 1.14 -8.88
CA HIS A 23 1.54 0.42 -8.87
C HIS A 23 1.57 -0.66 -7.78
N ALA A 24 0.39 -1.20 -7.48
CA ALA A 24 0.20 -2.34 -6.58
C ALA A 24 -0.69 -3.39 -7.26
N ILE A 25 -0.41 -4.66 -7.00
CA ILE A 25 -1.17 -5.79 -7.57
C ILE A 25 -1.66 -6.68 -6.41
N PRO A 26 -2.93 -7.10 -6.40
CA PRO A 26 -3.45 -7.99 -5.37
C PRO A 26 -2.86 -9.39 -5.52
N GLN A 27 -2.67 -10.08 -4.39
CA GLN A 27 -2.18 -11.46 -4.28
C GLN A 27 -3.06 -12.26 -3.31
N GLU A 28 -2.81 -13.57 -3.20
CA GLU A 28 -3.57 -14.45 -2.29
C GLU A 28 -3.49 -14.01 -0.82
N GLN A 29 -2.33 -13.50 -0.36
CA GLN A 29 -2.08 -13.14 1.04
C GLN A 29 -1.97 -11.63 1.30
N GLY A 30 -2.36 -10.79 0.33
CA GLY A 30 -2.23 -9.34 0.44
C GLY A 30 -2.00 -8.67 -0.90
N SER A 31 -0.98 -7.84 -1.01
CA SER A 31 -0.64 -7.13 -2.25
C SER A 31 0.87 -7.06 -2.46
N ARG A 32 1.29 -6.93 -3.72
CA ARG A 32 2.66 -6.59 -4.10
C ARG A 32 2.75 -5.15 -4.53
N LEU A 33 3.61 -4.40 -3.86
CA LEU A 33 3.96 -3.02 -4.19
C LEU A 33 5.15 -3.02 -5.16
N PHE A 34 5.11 -2.16 -6.17
CA PHE A 34 6.22 -1.99 -7.12
C PHE A 34 6.86 -0.61 -6.99
N LEU A 35 8.15 -0.60 -6.64
CA LEU A 35 8.95 0.58 -6.30
C LEU A 35 10.10 0.69 -7.30
N GLY A 36 9.85 1.33 -8.45
CA GLY A 36 10.78 1.29 -9.58
C GLY A 36 11.03 -0.14 -10.07
N ALA A 37 12.27 -0.62 -9.97
CA ALA A 37 12.66 -1.98 -10.36
C ALA A 37 12.56 -3.00 -9.20
N GLN A 38 12.13 -2.58 -8.01
CA GLN A 38 11.97 -3.44 -6.84
C GLN A 38 10.50 -3.74 -6.57
N HIS A 39 10.23 -4.77 -5.78
CA HIS A 39 8.90 -5.06 -5.28
C HIS A 39 8.92 -5.46 -3.79
N LEU A 40 7.81 -5.24 -3.11
CA LEU A 40 7.60 -5.59 -1.71
C LEU A 40 6.22 -6.23 -1.54
N ASP A 41 6.17 -7.40 -0.92
CA ASP A 41 4.91 -8.07 -0.58
C ASP A 41 4.45 -7.62 0.81
N VAL A 42 3.19 -7.21 0.92
CA VAL A 42 2.60 -6.63 2.13
C VAL A 42 1.26 -7.31 2.46
N PRO A 43 0.92 -7.50 3.75
CA PRO A 43 -0.32 -8.17 4.20
C PRO A 43 -1.52 -7.20 4.18
N HIS A 44 -1.62 -6.37 3.14
CA HIS A 44 -2.65 -5.35 2.98
C HIS A 44 -3.38 -5.56 1.65
N THR A 45 -4.69 -5.44 1.66
CA THR A 45 -5.51 -5.38 0.44
C THR A 45 -5.32 -4.03 -0.25
N LEU A 46 -5.72 -3.92 -1.53
CA LEU A 46 -5.63 -2.64 -2.25
C LEU A 46 -6.44 -1.50 -1.59
N GLY A 47 -7.60 -1.81 -1.01
CA GLY A 47 -8.42 -0.81 -0.31
C GLY A 47 -7.73 -0.31 0.97
N GLU A 48 -7.15 -1.22 1.75
CA GLU A 48 -6.38 -0.84 2.94
C GLU A 48 -5.13 -0.02 2.56
N LEU A 49 -4.49 -0.34 1.43
CA LEU A 49 -3.36 0.44 0.91
C LEU A 49 -3.77 1.86 0.54
N GLU A 50 -4.94 2.07 -0.04
CA GLU A 50 -5.45 3.42 -0.33
C GLU A 50 -5.54 4.28 0.94
N ASN A 51 -6.02 3.70 2.04
CA ASN A 51 -6.08 4.39 3.33
C ASN A 51 -4.68 4.72 3.86
N VAL A 52 -3.82 3.70 3.93
CA VAL A 52 -2.47 3.86 4.50
C VAL A 52 -1.62 4.85 3.69
N LEU A 53 -1.70 4.82 2.36
CA LEU A 53 -0.96 5.72 1.48
C LEU A 53 -1.49 7.16 1.49
N THR A 54 -2.75 7.36 1.88
CA THR A 54 -3.31 8.70 2.11
C THR A 54 -3.12 9.20 3.55
N GLY A 55 -2.42 8.44 4.40
CA GLY A 55 -2.19 8.79 5.80
C GLY A 55 -3.41 8.61 6.70
N ARG A 56 -4.39 7.81 6.27
CA ARG A 56 -5.60 7.46 7.03
C ARG A 56 -5.42 6.17 7.80
N GLU A 57 -6.32 5.94 8.75
CA GLU A 57 -6.38 4.64 9.43
C GLU A 57 -6.69 3.53 8.44
N ARG A 58 -5.98 2.40 8.59
CA ARG A 58 -6.07 1.24 7.70
C ARG A 58 -7.53 0.80 7.44
N THR A 59 -8.35 0.78 8.49
CA THR A 59 -9.75 0.30 8.48
C THR A 59 -10.76 1.42 8.26
N ASP A 60 -10.32 2.61 7.84
CA ASP A 60 -11.22 3.70 7.48
C ASP A 60 -12.03 3.32 6.24
N ASP A 61 -13.37 3.35 6.31
CA ASP A 61 -14.26 2.99 5.19
C ASP A 61 -14.27 4.04 4.06
N GLY A 62 -13.41 5.05 4.14
CA GLY A 62 -12.89 5.68 2.93
C GLY A 62 -13.90 6.55 2.18
N GLU A 63 -14.76 7.30 2.88
CA GLU A 63 -15.71 8.26 2.26
C GLU A 63 -15.02 9.31 1.35
N GLN A 64 -13.68 9.40 1.36
CA GLN A 64 -12.92 10.29 0.48
C GLN A 64 -11.56 9.70 0.02
N GLY A 65 -11.47 8.43 -0.40
CA GLY A 65 -10.21 7.86 -0.92
C GLY A 65 -9.59 8.72 -2.04
N ARG A 66 -8.32 9.14 -1.89
CA ARG A 66 -7.60 10.04 -2.82
C ARG A 66 -6.36 9.39 -3.46
N ALA A 67 -6.05 8.12 -3.18
CA ALA A 67 -4.86 7.46 -3.75
C ALA A 67 -5.13 6.81 -5.11
N GLY A 68 -6.39 6.67 -5.52
CA GLY A 68 -6.75 6.29 -6.90
C GLY A 68 -6.70 4.78 -7.15
N PHE A 69 -6.81 3.97 -6.10
CA PHE A 69 -6.94 2.50 -6.24
C PHE A 69 -8.41 2.05 -6.40
N HIS A 70 -9.37 2.94 -6.14
CA HIS A 70 -10.76 2.74 -6.52
C HIS A 70 -10.91 2.74 -8.04
N VAL A 71 -11.02 1.54 -8.63
CA VAL A 71 -11.59 1.36 -9.95
C VAL A 71 -13.11 1.29 -9.78
N ARG A 72 -13.83 2.20 -10.42
CA ARG A 72 -15.28 2.15 -10.55
C ARG A 72 -15.72 0.95 -11.39
#